data_AF-A0A7K4UIP0-F1
#
_entry.id   AF-A0A7K4UIP0-F1
#
_cell.length_a   1.000
_cell.length_b   1.000
_cell.length_c   1.000
_cell.angle_alpha   90.00
_cell.angle_beta   90.00
_cell.angle_gamma   90.00
#
_symmetry.space_group_name_H-M   'P 1'
#
loop_
_entity.id
_entity.type
_entity.pdbx_description
1 polymer ?
#
loop_
_entity_poly.entity_id
_entity_poly.type
_entity_poly.pdbx_seq_one_letter_code
_entity_poly.pdbx_strand_id
1 'polypeptide(L)'
;PPINDPPMWGCPQRPRGAALFAVLCILFLLTFLVLIHARLRGDTADGADGTEGSCGDTCRIVLVESIPEGMTLGTNPSTFEAWLELLATATRSVDIASFYWTLTNEDTHTHEPSAAQGERILAELRRLPGRGVAVRVAVSAPSARAPLDDLKALESSGAAVRAVDLPRLTGGVLHTKFWLVDGVHLYVGSANMDWRSLTQV
;
A
#
# COMPACT_ATOMS: atom_id res chain seq x y z
N PRO A 1 -74.63 44.74 1.32
CA PRO A 1 -74.01 43.40 1.48
C PRO A 1 -72.48 43.52 1.49
N PRO A 2 -71.78 43.01 2.51
CA PRO A 2 -70.35 43.27 2.69
C PRO A 2 -69.51 42.38 1.75
N ILE A 3 -68.36 42.93 1.38
CA ILE A 3 -67.32 42.35 0.53
C ILE A 3 -66.44 41.47 1.42
N ASN A 4 -66.21 40.22 1.02
CA ASN A 4 -65.27 39.31 1.70
C ASN A 4 -63.83 39.67 1.31
N ASP A 5 -62.97 39.88 2.31
CA ASP A 5 -61.53 40.03 2.09
C ASP A 5 -60.85 38.67 1.82
N PRO A 6 -59.80 38.62 0.98
CA PRO A 6 -59.08 37.38 0.66
C PRO A 6 -58.06 36.99 1.76
N PRO A 7 -57.63 35.72 1.80
CA PRO A 7 -56.77 35.21 2.87
C PRO A 7 -55.34 35.76 2.77
N MET A 8 -54.81 36.15 3.92
CA MET A 8 -53.42 36.58 4.10
C MET A 8 -52.48 35.37 4.06
N TRP A 9 -51.70 35.25 2.99
CA TRP A 9 -50.61 34.27 2.90
C TRP A 9 -49.43 34.74 3.75
N GLY A 10 -48.99 33.92 4.70
CA GLY A 10 -47.84 34.21 5.55
C GLY A 10 -46.52 34.30 4.77
N CYS A 11 -45.66 35.23 5.17
CA CYS A 11 -44.32 35.42 4.60
C CYS A 11 -43.47 34.13 4.71
N PRO A 12 -42.75 33.71 3.66
CA PRO A 12 -41.83 32.57 3.75
C PRO A 12 -40.69 32.89 4.71
N GLN A 13 -40.48 32.04 5.73
CA GLN A 13 -39.35 32.21 6.64
C GLN A 13 -38.03 31.87 5.92
N ARG A 14 -37.13 32.86 5.87
CA ARG A 14 -35.80 32.74 5.27
C ARG A 14 -34.98 31.70 6.06
N PRO A 15 -34.36 30.68 5.41
CA PRO A 15 -33.67 29.61 6.12
C PRO A 15 -32.33 30.12 6.67
N ARG A 16 -32.37 30.68 7.89
CA ARG A 16 -31.19 31.23 8.59
C ARG A 16 -30.11 30.17 8.82
N GLY A 17 -30.47 28.88 8.87
CA GLY A 17 -29.53 27.77 9.06
C GLY A 17 -28.72 27.38 7.81
N ALA A 18 -29.29 27.51 6.61
CA ALA A 18 -28.60 27.10 5.38
C ALA A 18 -27.42 28.02 5.04
N ALA A 19 -27.58 29.33 5.28
CA ALA A 19 -26.49 30.29 5.13
C ALA A 19 -25.36 30.04 6.13
N LEU A 20 -25.68 29.75 7.39
CA LEU A 20 -24.69 29.43 8.42
C LEU A 20 -23.94 28.14 8.09
N PHE A 21 -24.64 27.09 7.65
CA PHE A 21 -24.03 25.83 7.24
C PHE A 21 -23.08 26.02 6.04
N ALA A 22 -23.50 26.78 5.02
CA ALA A 22 -22.65 27.09 3.88
C ALA A 22 -21.37 27.84 4.28
N VAL A 23 -21.50 28.83 5.18
CA VAL A 23 -20.35 29.58 5.71
C VAL A 23 -19.39 28.65 6.48
N LEU A 24 -19.91 27.75 7.32
CA LEU A 24 -19.10 26.79 8.06
C LEU A 24 -18.37 25.80 7.13
N CYS A 25 -19.04 25.31 6.07
CA CYS A 25 -18.41 24.46 5.06
C CYS A 25 -17.29 25.18 4.31
N ILE A 26 -17.50 26.45 3.93
CA ILE A 26 -16.47 27.26 3.26
C ILE A 26 -15.28 27.49 4.19
N LEU A 27 -15.52 27.84 5.46
CA LEU A 27 -14.45 28.01 6.45
C LEU A 27 -13.67 26.72 6.66
N PHE A 28 -14.36 25.57 6.77
CA PHE A 28 -13.71 24.27 6.88
C PHE A 28 -12.85 23.97 5.65
N LEU A 29 -13.37 24.15 4.44
CA LEU A 29 -12.61 23.95 3.19
C LEU A 29 -11.40 24.88 3.12
N LEU A 30 -11.55 26.16 3.47
CA LEU A 30 -10.43 27.10 3.48
C LEU A 30 -9.36 26.73 4.51
N THR A 31 -9.75 26.34 5.72
CA THR A 31 -8.79 25.88 6.74
C THR A 31 -8.08 24.60 6.31
N PHE A 32 -8.81 23.64 5.71
CA PHE A 32 -8.24 22.42 5.16
C PHE A 32 -7.25 22.71 4.02
N LEU A 33 -7.61 23.60 3.09
CA LEU A 33 -6.74 24.04 2.00
C LEU A 33 -5.51 24.81 2.52
N VAL A 34 -5.66 25.65 3.54
CA VAL A 34 -4.53 26.34 4.19
C VAL A 34 -3.62 25.35 4.91
N LEU A 35 -4.17 24.33 5.59
CA LEU A 35 -3.37 23.29 6.24
C LEU A 35 -2.64 22.42 5.22
N ILE A 36 -3.29 22.03 4.13
CA ILE A 36 -2.63 21.35 3.00
C ILE A 36 -1.54 22.24 2.42
N HIS A 37 -1.84 23.51 2.15
CA HIS A 37 -0.85 24.41 1.58
C HIS A 37 0.30 24.67 2.56
N ALA A 38 0.06 24.76 3.87
CA ALA A 38 1.10 24.91 4.89
C ALA A 38 1.95 23.63 5.04
N ARG A 39 1.34 22.44 4.89
CA ARG A 39 2.07 21.16 4.88
C ARG A 39 2.88 20.96 3.60
N LEU A 40 2.35 21.37 2.44
CA LEU A 40 3.05 21.35 1.15
C LEU A 40 4.10 22.48 1.04
N ARG A 41 3.89 23.61 1.73
CA ARG A 41 4.82 24.75 1.77
C ARG A 41 5.89 24.59 2.85
N GLY A 42 5.65 23.75 3.86
CA GLY A 42 6.62 23.38 4.90
C GLY A 42 7.90 22.75 4.35
N ASP A 43 7.89 22.28 3.09
CA ASP A 43 9.06 21.76 2.38
C ASP A 43 9.75 22.79 1.47
N THR A 44 9.21 24.01 1.31
CA THR A 44 9.70 25.00 0.31
C THR A 44 10.06 26.37 0.89
N ALA A 45 10.21 26.51 2.20
CA ALA A 45 10.56 27.77 2.83
C ALA A 45 11.75 27.65 3.81
N ASP A 46 12.87 27.17 3.29
CA ASP A 46 14.18 27.74 3.62
C ASP A 46 15.09 27.60 2.38
N GLY A 47 15.67 28.71 1.90
CA GLY A 47 16.55 28.69 0.72
C GLY A 47 16.15 29.63 -0.42
N ALA A 48 16.08 30.94 -0.15
CA ALA A 48 16.30 31.96 -1.17
C ALA A 48 17.79 32.35 -1.17
N ASP A 49 18.65 31.47 -1.67
CA ASP A 49 19.98 31.81 -2.17
C ASP A 49 20.34 30.86 -3.31
N GLY A 50 20.93 31.42 -4.37
CA GLY A 50 21.09 30.82 -5.70
C GLY A 50 22.12 29.70 -5.78
N THR A 51 21.96 28.64 -5.00
CA THR A 51 22.63 27.36 -5.23
C THR A 51 21.57 26.35 -5.64
N GLU A 52 21.81 25.64 -6.75
CA GLU A 52 21.07 24.43 -7.07
C GLU A 52 21.03 23.58 -5.81
N GLY A 53 19.86 23.48 -5.18
CA GLY A 53 19.66 22.67 -4.00
C GLY A 53 19.91 21.22 -4.38
N SER A 54 21.15 20.77 -4.23
CA SER A 54 21.48 19.35 -4.17
C SER A 54 20.53 18.75 -3.14
N CYS A 55 19.60 17.93 -3.61
CA CYS A 55 18.80 17.08 -2.74
C CYS A 55 19.81 16.32 -1.85
N GLY A 56 19.89 16.69 -0.56
CA GLY A 56 20.92 16.20 0.35
C GLY A 56 20.73 14.74 0.75
N ASP A 57 19.63 14.14 0.33
CA ASP A 57 19.31 12.74 0.59
C ASP A 57 19.90 11.85 -0.52
N THR A 58 20.94 11.10 -0.16
CA THR A 58 21.55 10.10 -1.03
C THR A 58 20.64 8.88 -1.16
N CYS A 59 19.69 8.93 -2.09
CA CYS A 59 18.90 7.76 -2.48
C CYS A 59 19.74 6.79 -3.30
N ARG A 60 19.82 5.52 -2.88
CA ARG A 60 20.41 4.44 -3.68
C ARG A 60 19.30 3.65 -4.35
N ILE A 61 19.31 3.62 -5.68
CA ILE A 61 18.40 2.78 -6.49
C ILE A 61 19.21 1.59 -6.99
N VAL A 62 18.66 0.39 -6.83
CA VAL A 62 19.28 -0.86 -7.27
C VAL A 62 18.27 -1.58 -8.17
N LEU A 63 18.71 -1.93 -9.37
CA LEU A 63 17.95 -2.83 -10.23
C LEU A 63 18.09 -4.26 -9.69
N VAL A 64 16.97 -4.95 -9.58
CA VAL A 64 16.92 -6.36 -9.17
C VAL A 64 16.07 -7.14 -10.16
N GLU A 65 16.40 -8.40 -10.38
CA GLU A 65 15.75 -9.24 -11.39
C GLU A 65 15.46 -10.63 -10.85
N SER A 66 14.49 -11.33 -11.46
CA SER A 66 14.27 -12.75 -11.16
C SER A 66 15.21 -13.55 -12.05
N ILE A 67 15.81 -14.61 -11.50
CA ILE A 67 16.78 -15.43 -12.24
C ILE A 67 16.20 -16.84 -12.31
N PRO A 68 15.68 -17.24 -13.49
CA PRO A 68 15.18 -18.58 -13.68
C PRO A 68 16.22 -19.65 -13.36
N GLU A 69 15.77 -20.80 -12.87
CA GLU A 69 16.66 -21.93 -12.65
C GLU A 69 17.42 -22.32 -13.92
N GLY A 70 18.71 -22.62 -13.76
CA GLY A 70 19.59 -22.98 -14.86
C GLY A 70 20.02 -21.80 -15.75
N MET A 71 19.62 -20.56 -15.43
CA MET A 71 20.09 -19.36 -16.10
C MET A 71 21.11 -18.60 -15.24
N THR A 72 22.02 -17.90 -15.92
CA THR A 72 22.91 -16.93 -15.31
C THR A 72 22.67 -15.60 -15.98
N LEU A 73 22.12 -14.64 -15.24
CA LEU A 73 21.93 -13.26 -15.70
C LEU A 73 23.07 -12.38 -15.18
N GLY A 74 22.96 -11.07 -15.35
CA GLY A 74 24.02 -10.11 -15.03
C GLY A 74 24.40 -10.07 -13.55
N THR A 75 25.15 -9.03 -13.16
CA THR A 75 25.64 -8.87 -11.79
C THR A 75 24.62 -8.25 -10.82
N ASN A 76 23.36 -8.07 -11.25
CA ASN A 76 22.35 -7.47 -10.38
C ASN A 76 21.94 -8.47 -9.30
N PRO A 77 21.59 -8.01 -8.08
CA PRO A 77 20.98 -8.88 -7.08
C PRO A 77 19.69 -9.49 -7.60
N SER A 78 19.43 -10.73 -7.23
CA SER A 78 18.14 -11.34 -7.50
C SER A 78 17.03 -10.68 -6.68
N THR A 79 15.79 -10.76 -7.16
CA THR A 79 14.60 -10.28 -6.43
C THR A 79 14.49 -10.98 -5.07
N PHE A 80 14.84 -12.25 -5.02
CA PHE A 80 14.91 -13.02 -3.78
C PHE A 80 15.94 -12.47 -2.79
N GLU A 81 17.17 -12.20 -3.23
CA GLU A 81 18.21 -11.62 -2.38
C GLU A 81 17.80 -10.24 -1.86
N ALA A 82 17.22 -9.41 -2.73
CA ALA A 82 16.74 -8.08 -2.35
C ALA A 82 15.62 -8.15 -1.30
N TRP A 83 14.64 -9.06 -1.47
CA TRP A 83 13.59 -9.26 -0.46
C TRP A 83 14.14 -9.80 0.85
N LEU A 84 15.11 -10.72 0.82
CA LEU A 84 15.78 -11.19 2.03
C LEU A 84 16.54 -10.07 2.75
N GLU A 85 17.26 -9.21 2.03
CA GLU A 85 17.96 -8.06 2.61
C GLU A 85 16.98 -7.10 3.29
N LEU A 86 15.85 -6.80 2.63
CA LEU A 86 14.79 -5.97 3.21
C LEU A 86 14.21 -6.58 4.50
N LEU A 87 13.97 -7.89 4.53
CA LEU A 87 13.47 -8.58 5.72
C LEU A 87 14.51 -8.66 6.86
N ALA A 88 15.78 -8.84 6.50
CA ALA A 88 16.86 -8.91 7.47
C ALA A 88 17.06 -7.56 8.19
N THR A 89 16.97 -6.46 7.43
CA THR A 89 17.17 -5.08 7.92
C THR A 89 15.97 -4.47 8.62
N ALA A 90 14.77 -5.04 8.47
CA ALA A 90 13.56 -4.55 9.11
C ALA A 90 13.65 -4.53 10.65
N THR A 91 13.32 -3.38 11.24
CA THR A 91 13.35 -3.15 12.70
C THR A 91 12.02 -2.67 13.28
N ARG A 92 11.12 -2.11 12.47
CA ARG A 92 9.85 -1.53 12.92
C ARG A 92 8.66 -2.10 12.17
N SER A 93 8.68 -2.09 10.83
CA SER A 93 7.55 -2.51 10.02
C SER A 93 7.94 -3.01 8.63
N VAL A 94 7.16 -3.95 8.11
CA VAL A 94 7.14 -4.37 6.71
C VAL A 94 5.70 -4.30 6.22
N ASP A 95 5.47 -3.40 5.27
CA ASP A 95 4.15 -3.12 4.69
C ASP A 95 4.12 -3.56 3.23
N ILE A 96 3.20 -4.46 2.89
CA ILE A 96 3.16 -5.10 1.58
C ILE A 96 1.82 -4.84 0.92
N ALA A 97 1.83 -4.32 -0.31
CA ALA A 97 0.67 -4.24 -1.18
C ALA A 97 0.85 -5.19 -2.36
N SER A 98 -0.03 -6.18 -2.46
CA SER A 98 0.20 -7.40 -3.27
C SER A 98 -1.05 -7.84 -4.03
N PHE A 99 -0.85 -8.58 -5.13
CA PHE A 99 -1.95 -9.15 -5.90
C PHE A 99 -2.46 -10.47 -5.31
N TYR A 100 -1.61 -11.48 -5.23
CA TYR A 100 -1.90 -12.79 -4.63
C TYR A 100 -0.63 -13.38 -3.98
N TRP A 101 -0.80 -14.46 -3.23
CA TRP A 101 0.27 -15.16 -2.52
C TRP A 101 0.24 -16.66 -2.80
N THR A 102 1.36 -17.19 -3.29
CA THR A 102 1.69 -18.61 -3.47
C THR A 102 3.21 -18.78 -3.38
N LEU A 103 3.81 -18.35 -2.27
CA LEU A 103 5.23 -18.49 -1.95
C LEU A 103 5.63 -19.93 -1.61
N THR A 104 4.67 -20.79 -1.31
CA THR A 104 4.87 -22.23 -1.12
C THR A 104 4.42 -23.00 -2.36
N ASN A 105 4.90 -24.25 -2.53
CA ASN A 105 4.43 -25.14 -3.59
C ASN A 105 3.10 -25.87 -3.25
N GLU A 106 2.43 -25.48 -2.16
CA GLU A 106 1.20 -26.16 -1.72
C GLU A 106 0.07 -26.08 -2.76
N ASP A 107 0.10 -25.06 -3.62
CA ASP A 107 -0.90 -24.81 -4.66
C ASP A 107 -0.94 -25.87 -5.77
N THR A 108 0.20 -26.50 -6.09
CA THR A 108 0.27 -27.55 -7.12
C THR A 108 0.13 -28.96 -6.57
N HIS A 109 0.22 -29.13 -5.26
CA HIS A 109 0.28 -30.44 -4.62
C HIS A 109 1.38 -31.34 -5.20
N THR A 110 2.50 -30.74 -5.61
CA THR A 110 3.68 -31.44 -6.12
C THR A 110 4.86 -31.23 -5.16
N HIS A 111 6.05 -31.67 -5.57
CA HIS A 111 7.28 -31.34 -4.89
C HIS A 111 8.18 -30.60 -5.88
N GLU A 112 8.36 -29.29 -5.67
CA GLU A 112 9.25 -28.45 -6.47
C GLU A 112 10.35 -27.84 -5.60
N PRO A 113 11.59 -28.35 -5.68
CA PRO A 113 12.73 -27.79 -4.94
C PRO A 113 12.96 -26.30 -5.22
N SER A 114 12.57 -25.85 -6.41
CA SER A 114 12.65 -24.46 -6.86
C SER A 114 11.74 -23.49 -6.09
N ALA A 115 10.79 -24.01 -5.29
CA ALA A 115 9.96 -23.22 -4.41
C ALA A 115 10.68 -22.77 -3.11
N ALA A 116 11.85 -23.36 -2.80
CA ALA A 116 12.56 -23.12 -1.54
C ALA A 116 12.88 -21.63 -1.27
N GLN A 117 13.07 -20.83 -2.32
CA GLN A 117 13.26 -19.38 -2.18
C GLN A 117 11.98 -18.70 -1.66
N GLY A 118 10.83 -19.02 -2.24
CA GLY A 118 9.53 -18.50 -1.79
C GLY A 118 9.21 -18.94 -0.36
N GLU A 119 9.41 -20.22 -0.06
CA GLU A 119 9.19 -20.79 1.28
C GLU A 119 10.06 -20.09 2.33
N ARG A 120 11.32 -19.79 1.99
CA ARG A 120 12.22 -19.03 2.87
C ARG A 120 11.75 -17.61 3.09
N ILE A 121 11.27 -16.90 2.07
CA ILE A 121 10.69 -15.55 2.23
C ILE A 121 9.48 -15.59 3.18
N LEU A 122 8.57 -16.55 2.98
CA LEU A 122 7.41 -16.72 3.86
C LEU A 122 7.85 -17.02 5.31
N ALA A 123 8.85 -17.88 5.50
CA ALA A 123 9.38 -18.20 6.82
C ALA A 123 9.97 -16.97 7.53
N GLU A 124 10.73 -16.12 6.83
CA GLU A 124 11.28 -14.90 7.42
C GLU A 124 10.19 -13.88 7.78
N LEU A 125 9.21 -13.67 6.90
CA LEU A 125 8.05 -12.82 7.19
C LEU A 125 7.30 -13.28 8.45
N ARG A 126 7.11 -14.59 8.63
CA ARG A 126 6.46 -15.18 9.81
C ARG A 126 7.24 -14.99 11.11
N ARG A 127 8.55 -14.77 11.05
CA ARG A 127 9.40 -14.54 12.24
C ARG A 127 9.41 -13.08 12.70
N LEU A 128 9.13 -12.14 11.80
CA LEU A 128 9.20 -10.71 12.08
C LEU A 128 8.32 -10.25 13.26
N PRO A 129 7.05 -10.68 13.39
CA PRO A 129 6.23 -10.29 14.55
C PRO A 129 6.84 -10.73 15.89
N GLY A 130 7.48 -11.90 15.93
CA GLY A 130 8.20 -12.39 17.12
C GLY A 130 9.43 -11.57 17.49
N ARG A 131 9.99 -10.79 16.54
CA ARG A 131 11.06 -9.81 16.76
C ARG A 131 10.53 -8.42 17.13
N GLY A 132 9.20 -8.24 17.23
CA GLY A 132 8.57 -6.94 17.45
C GLY A 132 8.43 -6.08 16.20
N VAL A 133 8.65 -6.64 15.00
CA VAL A 133 8.48 -5.96 13.71
C VAL A 133 7.06 -6.16 13.21
N ALA A 134 6.33 -5.08 12.97
CA ALA A 134 4.96 -5.14 12.47
C ALA A 134 4.93 -5.61 11.00
N VAL A 135 4.14 -6.63 10.68
CA VAL A 135 3.91 -7.04 9.29
C VAL A 135 2.48 -6.73 8.90
N ARG A 136 2.29 -5.93 7.84
CA ARG A 136 0.96 -5.53 7.35
C ARG A 136 0.85 -5.85 5.87
N VAL A 137 -0.21 -6.55 5.47
CA VAL A 137 -0.45 -6.94 4.09
C VAL A 137 -1.79 -6.40 3.62
N ALA A 138 -1.76 -5.56 2.58
CA ALA A 138 -2.91 -5.27 1.74
C ALA A 138 -2.86 -6.19 0.52
N VAL A 139 -3.89 -7.00 0.32
CA VAL A 139 -3.96 -7.97 -0.78
C VAL A 139 -5.24 -7.77 -1.59
N SER A 140 -5.20 -8.08 -2.89
CA SER A 140 -6.43 -8.12 -3.68
C SER A 140 -7.45 -9.06 -3.04
N ALA A 141 -8.74 -8.71 -3.14
CA ALA A 141 -9.81 -9.58 -2.64
C ALA A 141 -9.62 -11.03 -3.11
N PRO A 142 -9.59 -12.02 -2.19
CA PRO A 142 -9.39 -13.41 -2.55
C PRO A 142 -10.46 -13.91 -3.52
N SER A 143 -10.06 -14.76 -4.46
CA SER A 143 -10.96 -15.47 -5.35
C SER A 143 -10.80 -16.97 -5.14
N ALA A 144 -11.75 -17.79 -5.63
CA ALA A 144 -11.64 -19.25 -5.55
C ALA A 144 -10.36 -19.81 -6.20
N ARG A 145 -9.66 -19.01 -7.03
CA ARG A 145 -8.41 -19.38 -7.71
C ARG A 145 -7.14 -18.94 -6.96
N ALA A 146 -7.27 -18.18 -5.88
CA ALA A 146 -6.14 -17.69 -5.09
C ALA A 146 -6.14 -18.42 -3.74
N PRO A 147 -5.22 -19.38 -3.53
CA PRO A 147 -5.04 -20.01 -2.23
C PRO A 147 -4.79 -18.96 -1.14
N LEU A 148 -5.26 -19.24 0.07
CA LEU A 148 -5.16 -18.34 1.22
C LEU A 148 -4.16 -18.82 2.27
N ASP A 149 -3.49 -19.93 2.04
CA ASP A 149 -2.79 -20.64 3.11
C ASP A 149 -1.54 -19.89 3.58
N ASP A 150 -0.78 -19.27 2.66
CA ASP A 150 0.31 -18.35 3.00
C ASP A 150 -0.18 -17.15 3.83
N LEU A 151 -1.30 -16.55 3.43
CA LEU A 151 -1.89 -15.39 4.12
C LEU A 151 -2.37 -15.78 5.52
N LYS A 152 -3.05 -16.93 5.67
CA LYS A 152 -3.44 -17.48 6.97
C LYS A 152 -2.23 -17.78 7.84
N ALA A 153 -1.15 -18.32 7.25
CA ALA A 153 0.09 -18.58 7.96
C ALA A 153 0.71 -17.29 8.50
N LEU A 154 0.69 -16.20 7.72
CA LEU A 154 1.11 -14.87 8.18
C LEU A 154 0.23 -14.33 9.31
N GLU A 155 -1.10 -14.40 9.17
CA GLU A 155 -2.04 -13.97 10.21
C GLU A 155 -1.83 -14.74 11.52
N SER A 156 -1.65 -16.06 11.42
CA SER A 156 -1.37 -16.93 12.58
C SER A 156 -0.05 -16.61 13.29
N SER A 157 0.90 -16.01 12.56
CA SER A 157 2.18 -15.53 13.07
C SER A 157 2.11 -14.11 13.65
N GLY A 158 0.95 -13.45 13.60
CA GLY A 158 0.75 -12.10 14.15
C GLY A 158 0.83 -10.96 13.12
N ALA A 159 0.87 -11.27 11.81
CA ALA A 159 0.75 -10.25 10.78
C ALA A 159 -0.71 -9.76 10.66
N ALA A 160 -0.89 -8.50 10.24
CA ALA A 160 -2.20 -7.96 9.91
C ALA A 160 -2.45 -8.06 8.40
N VAL A 161 -3.33 -8.96 7.98
CA VAL A 161 -3.71 -9.12 6.56
C VAL A 161 -5.09 -8.51 6.32
N ARG A 162 -5.22 -7.73 5.24
CA ARG A 162 -6.46 -7.07 4.84
C ARG A 162 -6.68 -7.21 3.33
N ALA A 163 -7.83 -7.75 2.97
CA ALA A 163 -8.29 -7.77 1.59
C ALA A 163 -8.80 -6.38 1.18
N VAL A 164 -8.38 -5.90 0.01
CA VAL A 164 -8.88 -4.66 -0.61
C VAL A 164 -9.91 -5.04 -1.67
N ASP A 165 -11.14 -4.59 -1.45
CA ASP A 165 -12.28 -4.82 -2.34
C ASP A 165 -12.27 -3.86 -3.54
N LEU A 166 -11.24 -3.97 -4.38
CA LEU A 166 -11.18 -3.24 -5.65
C LEU A 166 -12.25 -3.65 -6.67
N PRO A 167 -12.79 -4.87 -6.69
CA PRO A 167 -13.95 -5.18 -7.54
C PRO A 167 -15.13 -4.24 -7.27
N ARG A 168 -15.45 -3.97 -5.99
CA ARG A 168 -16.49 -3.00 -5.64
C ARG A 168 -16.11 -1.55 -5.92
N LEU A 169 -14.85 -1.18 -5.71
CA LEU A 169 -14.41 0.22 -5.81
C LEU A 169 -14.16 0.68 -7.25
N THR A 170 -13.62 -0.19 -8.11
CA THR A 170 -13.17 0.16 -9.47
C THR A 170 -13.57 -0.87 -10.53
N GLY A 171 -14.13 -2.02 -10.15
CA GLY A 171 -14.31 -3.16 -11.05
C GLY A 171 -13.02 -3.92 -11.36
N GLY A 172 -11.89 -3.53 -10.75
CA GLY A 172 -10.56 -4.09 -11.01
C GLY A 172 -10.01 -4.95 -9.86
N VAL A 173 -8.69 -5.16 -9.89
CA VAL A 173 -7.93 -5.92 -8.88
C VAL A 173 -6.75 -5.11 -8.37
N LEU A 174 -6.21 -5.49 -7.21
CA LEU A 174 -4.99 -4.86 -6.69
C LEU A 174 -3.79 -5.49 -7.38
N HIS A 175 -3.25 -4.85 -8.42
CA HIS A 175 -2.16 -5.44 -9.21
C HIS A 175 -0.75 -4.99 -8.77
N THR A 176 -0.59 -4.53 -7.54
CA THR A 176 0.70 -4.06 -7.00
C THR A 176 1.60 -5.21 -6.57
N LYS A 177 2.91 -4.98 -6.58
CA LYS A 177 3.94 -5.80 -5.93
C LYS A 177 4.94 -4.86 -5.28
N PHE A 178 4.55 -4.38 -4.11
CA PHE A 178 5.13 -3.22 -3.47
C PHE A 178 5.41 -3.54 -2.01
N TRP A 179 6.61 -3.19 -1.53
CA TRP A 179 7.00 -3.33 -0.14
C TRP A 179 7.57 -2.02 0.36
N LEU A 180 7.18 -1.63 1.57
CA LEU A 180 7.77 -0.53 2.31
C LEU A 180 8.29 -1.07 3.65
N VAL A 181 9.58 -0.90 3.89
CA VAL A 181 10.24 -1.36 5.13
C VAL A 181 10.69 -0.16 5.95
N ASP A 182 10.26 -0.14 7.20
CA ASP A 182 10.54 0.88 8.22
C ASP A 182 10.23 2.33 7.80
N GLY A 183 9.51 2.54 6.69
CA GLY A 183 9.27 3.86 6.10
C GLY A 183 10.47 4.44 5.34
N VAL A 184 11.52 3.65 5.08
CA VAL A 184 12.79 4.13 4.50
C VAL A 184 13.28 3.32 3.29
N HIS A 185 12.98 2.02 3.23
CA HIS A 185 13.35 1.18 2.09
C HIS A 185 12.12 0.77 1.29
N LEU A 186 12.25 0.78 -0.04
CA LEU A 186 11.16 0.53 -0.96
C LEU A 186 11.54 -0.53 -1.99
N TYR A 187 10.65 -1.51 -2.18
CA TYR A 187 10.65 -2.39 -3.35
C TYR A 187 9.41 -2.12 -4.20
N VAL A 188 9.61 -1.96 -5.50
CA VAL A 188 8.55 -1.90 -6.52
C VAL A 188 9.01 -2.75 -7.70
N GLY A 189 8.18 -3.69 -8.12
CA GLY A 189 8.52 -4.56 -9.25
C GLY A 189 7.34 -5.29 -9.85
N SER A 190 7.65 -6.26 -10.71
CA SER A 190 6.69 -7.15 -11.38
C SER A 190 6.44 -8.46 -10.63
N ALA A 191 7.38 -8.91 -9.80
CA ALA A 191 7.35 -10.22 -9.15
C ALA A 191 6.21 -10.31 -8.12
N ASN A 192 5.26 -11.22 -8.35
CA ASN A 192 4.21 -11.51 -7.38
C ASN A 192 4.81 -12.21 -6.15
N MET A 193 4.02 -12.32 -5.08
CA MET A 193 4.39 -13.09 -3.88
C MET A 193 4.17 -14.57 -4.19
N ASP A 194 4.85 -15.05 -5.22
CA ASP A 194 4.74 -16.35 -5.86
C ASP A 194 6.14 -16.90 -6.01
N TRP A 195 6.38 -18.13 -5.57
CA TRP A 195 7.72 -18.73 -5.66
C TRP A 195 8.23 -18.78 -7.11
N ARG A 196 7.33 -18.91 -8.09
CA ARG A 196 7.68 -18.91 -9.51
C ARG A 196 8.20 -17.56 -9.97
N SER A 197 7.71 -16.48 -9.35
CA SER A 197 8.21 -15.12 -9.61
C SER A 197 9.64 -14.92 -9.11
N LEU A 198 10.21 -15.85 -8.35
CA LEU A 198 11.59 -15.77 -7.88
C LEU A 198 12.54 -16.67 -8.68
N THR A 199 12.05 -17.81 -9.17
CA THR A 199 12.90 -18.88 -9.72
C THR A 199 12.49 -19.41 -11.10
N GLN A 200 11.39 -18.97 -11.71
CA GLN A 200 10.87 -19.56 -12.96
C GLN A 200 10.63 -18.56 -14.10
N VAL A 201 10.61 -17.24 -13.82
CA VAL A 201 10.28 -16.18 -14.80
C VAL A 201 11.44 -15.23 -15.05
#